data_AF-A0A3N5YR86-F1
#
_entry.id   AF-A0A3N5YR86-F1
#
_cell.length_a   1.000
_cell.length_b   1.000
_cell.length_c   1.000
_cell.angle_alpha   90.00
_cell.angle_beta   90.00
_cell.angle_gamma   90.00
#
_symmetry.space_group_name_H-M   'P 1'
#
loop_
_entity.id
_entity.type
_entity.pdbx_description
1 polymer ?
#
loop_
_entity_poly.entity_id
_entity_poly.type
_entity_poly.pdbx_seq_one_letter_code
_entity_poly.pdbx_strand_id
1 'polypeptide(L)' 'MGHWPGPWIERLAAEGITAGIGTGTYCPDAPVTRGQMAVFLTKTVAVGQ' A
#
# COMPACT_ATOMS: atom_id res chain seq x y z
N MET A 1 -18.11 7.37 9.74
CA MET A 1 -17.88 7.56 8.28
C MET A 1 -16.68 6.71 7.91
N GLY A 2 -16.91 5.47 7.48
CA GLY A 2 -15.81 4.59 7.06
C GLY A 2 -15.22 5.15 5.77
N HIS A 3 -13.94 5.52 5.78
CA HIS A 3 -13.23 5.79 4.54
C HIS A 3 -13.21 4.46 3.79
N TRP A 4 -13.88 4.37 2.64
CA TRP A 4 -13.67 3.24 1.75
C TRP A 4 -12.23 3.40 1.21
N PRO A 5 -11.35 2.40 1.29
CA PRO A 5 -10.06 2.47 0.63
C PRO A 5 -10.32 2.69 -0.86
N GLY A 6 -9.92 3.85 -1.40
CA GLY A 6 -10.25 4.21 -2.77
C GLY A 6 -9.76 3.16 -3.77
N PRO A 7 -10.33 3.09 -4.99
CA PRO A 7 -10.07 2.04 -5.98
C PRO A 7 -8.58 1.85 -6.33
N TRP A 8 -7.74 2.84 -6.05
CA TRP A 8 -6.28 2.75 -6.21
C TRP A 8 -5.63 1.78 -5.19
N ILE A 9 -6.15 1.64 -3.98
CA ILE A 9 -5.58 0.72 -2.98
C ILE A 9 -5.70 -0.73 -3.42
N GLU A 10 -6.85 -1.10 -4.00
CA GLU A 10 -7.05 -2.44 -4.56
C GLU A 10 -6.04 -2.75 -5.66
N ARG A 11 -5.79 -1.77 -6.54
CA ARG A 11 -4.78 -1.89 -7.59
C ARG A 11 -3.37 -2.06 -7.02
N LEU A 12 -2.99 -1.22 -6.05
CA LEU A 12 -1.68 -1.31 -5.38
C LEU A 12 -1.50 -2.64 -4.64
N ALA A 13 -2.57 -3.18 -4.07
CA ALA A 13 -2.55 -4.50 -3.44
C ALA A 13 -2.40 -5.62 -4.47
N ALA A 14 -3.13 -5.54 -5.60
CA ALA A 14 -3.02 -6.50 -6.70
C ALA A 14 -1.63 -6.50 -7.36
N GLU A 15 -0.99 -5.35 -7.45
CA GLU A 15 0.40 -5.20 -7.91
C GLU A 15 1.44 -5.58 -6.84
N GLY A 16 1.00 -5.99 -5.64
CA GLY A 16 1.87 -6.38 -4.54
C GLY A 16 2.66 -5.22 -3.92
N ILE A 17 2.32 -3.97 -4.25
CA ILE A 17 2.99 -2.76 -3.75
C ILE A 17 2.67 -2.54 -2.27
N THR A 18 1.42 -2.76 -1.86
CA THR A 18 0.98 -2.66 -0.46
C THR A 18 0.36 -3.97 0.02
N ALA A 19 0.60 -4.31 1.30
CA ALA A 19 0.01 -5.49 1.97
C ALA A 19 -0.88 -5.09 3.16
N GLY A 20 -1.08 -3.78 3.39
CA GLY A 20 -1.79 -3.28 4.56
C GLY A 20 -1.09 -3.64 5.88
N ILE A 21 -1.87 -3.80 6.94
CA ILE A 21 -1.38 -4.14 8.29
C ILE A 21 -1.28 -5.65 8.54
N GLY A 22 -1.20 -6.47 7.49
CA GLY A 22 -0.99 -7.94 7.58
C GLY A 22 -2.26 -8.77 7.70
N THR A 23 -3.42 -8.17 7.96
CA THR A 23 -4.74 -8.85 8.01
C THR A 23 -5.55 -8.71 6.72
N GLY A 24 -4.91 -8.28 5.63
CA GLY A 24 -5.61 -7.87 4.39
C GLY A 24 -6.32 -6.52 4.52
N THR A 25 -6.23 -5.86 5.68
CA THR A 25 -6.81 -4.55 5.94
C THR A 25 -5.81 -3.44 5.60
N TYR A 26 -6.24 -2.47 4.81
CA TYR A 26 -5.52 -1.22 4.62
C TYR A 26 -5.91 -0.22 5.72
N CYS A 27 -4.92 0.39 6.38
CA CYS A 27 -5.14 1.41 7.42
C CYS A 27 -4.48 2.71 6.97
N PRO A 28 -5.22 3.69 6.40
CA PRO A 28 -4.64 4.94 5.90
C PRO A 28 -4.20 5.87 7.02
N ASP A 29 -4.81 5.75 8.20
CA ASP A 29 -4.50 6.58 9.37
C ASP A 29 -3.29 6.05 10.14
N ALA A 30 -2.82 4.83 9.82
CA ALA A 30 -1.62 4.28 10.41
C ALA A 30 -0.38 5.02 9.86
N PRO A 31 0.53 5.48 10.74
CA PRO A 31 1.75 6.12 10.28
C PRO A 31 2.62 5.14 9.50
N VAL A 32 3.12 5.59 8.36
CA VAL A 32 4.07 4.85 7.53
C VAL A 32 5.49 5.16 7.98
N THR A 33 6.25 4.12 8.34
CA THR A 33 7.67 4.26 8.68
C THR A 33 8.52 4.55 7.44
N ARG A 34 9.70 5.15 7.62
CA ARG A 34 10.65 5.39 6.50
C ARG A 34 11.03 4.10 5.77
N GLY A 35 11.16 2.99 6.49
CA GLY A 35 11.45 1.68 5.90
C GLY A 35 10.30 1.16 5.03
N GLN A 36 9.06 1.28 5.49
CA GLN A 36 7.88 0.93 4.69
C GLN A 36 7.76 1.80 3.44
N MET A 37 8.10 3.09 3.55
CA MET A 37 8.09 3.98 2.39
C MET A 37 9.14 3.58 1.34
N ALA A 38 10.34 3.21 1.77
CA ALA A 38 11.37 2.70 0.86
C ALA A 38 10.90 1.44 0.12
N VAL A 39 10.20 0.53 0.79
CA VAL A 39 9.62 -0.67 0.15
C VAL A 39 8.59 -0.28 -0.93
N PHE A 40 7.69 0.66 -0.64
CA PHE A 40 6.73 1.11 -1.66
C PHE A 40 7.42 1.69 -2.88
N LEU A 41 8.43 2.55 -2.69
CA LEU A 41 9.22 3.12 -3.80
C LEU A 41 9.95 2.04 -4.61
N THR A 42 10.59 1.08 -3.96
CA THR A 42 11.27 -0.01 -4.66
C THR A 42 10.29 -0.84 -5.48
N LYS A 43 9.10 -1.12 -4.93
CA LYS A 43 8.08 -1.92 -5.62
C LYS A 43 7.42 -1.16 -6.78
N THR A 44 7.15 0.13 -6.63
CA THR A 44 6.56 0.94 -7.71
C THR A 44 7.52 1.11 -8.88
N VAL A 45 8.82 1.28 -8.62
CA VAL A 45 9.84 1.37 -9.67
C VAL A 45 10.01 0.02 -10.40
N ALA A 46 9.88 -1.10 -9.68
CA ALA A 46 9.95 -2.43 -10.27
C ALA A 46 8.74 -2.79 -11.16
N VAL A 47 7.54 -2.26 -10.88
CA VAL A 47 6.33 -2.46 -11.71
C VAL A 47 6.44 -1.73 -13.06
N GLY A 48 7.37 -0.77 -13.20
CA GLY A 48 7.65 -0.03 -14.43
C GLY A 48 8.81 -0.57 -15.28
N GLN A 49 9.23 -1.83 -15.09
CA GLN A 49 10.23 -2.52 -15.91
C GLN A 49 9.65 -3.75 -16.60
#